data_AF-A0AAQ3T0Q8-F1
#
_entry.id   AF-A0AAQ3T0Q8-F1
#
_cell.length_a   1.000
_cell.length_b   1.000
_cell.length_c   1.000
_cell.angle_alpha   90.00
_cell.angle_beta   90.00
_cell.angle_gamma   90.00
#
_symmetry.space_group_name_H-M   'P 1'
#
loop_
_entity.id
_entity.type
_entity.pdbx_description
1 polymer ?
#
loop_
_entity_poly.entity_id
_entity_poly.type
_entity_poly.pdbx_seq_one_letter_code
_entity_poly.pdbx_strand_id
1 'polypeptide(L)'
;MGDADDEDNTDALAQMLHDAKEDCDNERDWKKLERMLEDHITLLYPDCKEGHMKLRSTLELLQWKASNGVSDKVFNELLMLIKKLLSEGNKLPATTYEAKEFVCPLGLEV
;
A
#
# COMPACT_ATOMS: atom_id res chain seq x y z
N MET A 1 5.61 -7.70 27.50
CA MET A 1 6.46 -7.16 26.42
C MET A 1 5.61 -7.28 25.17
N GLY A 2 5.03 -6.25 24.58
CA GLY A 2 5.40 -4.84 24.56
C GLY A 2 5.88 -4.50 23.17
N ASP A 3 5.06 -4.76 22.15
CA ASP A 3 5.34 -4.40 20.75
C ASP A 3 4.34 -3.31 20.39
N ALA A 4 4.73 -2.08 20.69
CA ALA A 4 4.06 -0.85 20.30
C ALA A 4 4.92 -0.21 19.21
N ASP A 5 4.84 -0.74 17.98
CA ASP A 5 5.66 -0.27 16.85
C ASP A 5 4.82 0.05 15.59
N ASP A 6 3.49 0.12 15.70
CA ASP A 6 2.63 0.51 14.56
C ASP A 6 2.07 1.95 14.68
N GLU A 7 2.08 2.56 15.87
CA GLU A 7 1.57 3.93 16.07
C GLU A 7 2.62 5.02 15.77
N ASP A 8 3.92 4.70 15.82
CA ASP A 8 5.03 5.63 15.58
C ASP A 8 5.30 5.90 14.08
N ASN A 9 4.94 4.94 13.21
CA ASN A 9 5.24 5.04 11.78
C ASN A 9 4.23 5.91 11.00
N THR A 10 2.99 6.03 11.48
CA THR A 10 1.98 6.90 10.85
C THR A 10 2.35 8.38 10.98
N ASP A 11 2.89 8.79 12.12
CA ASP A 11 3.34 10.17 12.35
C ASP A 11 4.57 10.50 11.50
N ALA A 12 5.50 9.54 11.35
CA ALA A 12 6.67 9.70 10.47
C ALA A 12 6.26 9.83 8.99
N LEU A 13 5.31 9.01 8.52
CA LEU A 13 4.80 9.07 7.14
C LEU A 13 3.99 10.34 6.88
N ALA A 14 3.18 10.76 7.85
CA ALA A 14 2.44 12.03 7.79
C ALA A 14 3.40 13.23 7.74
N GLN A 15 4.49 13.19 8.51
CA GLN A 15 5.53 14.21 8.49
C GLN A 15 6.28 14.23 7.15
N MET A 16 6.70 13.08 6.63
CA MET A 16 7.33 12.98 5.30
C MET A 16 6.42 13.47 4.17
N LEU A 17 5.11 13.24 4.26
CA LEU A 17 4.13 13.79 3.32
C LEU A 17 3.97 15.30 3.45
N HIS A 18 4.01 15.82 4.67
CA HIS A 18 3.97 17.27 4.91
C HIS A 18 5.21 17.95 4.32
N ASP A 19 6.39 17.34 4.48
CA ASP A 19 7.63 17.86 3.90
C ASP A 19 7.59 17.76 2.36
N ALA A 20 7.09 16.65 1.81
CA ALA A 20 6.88 16.50 0.36
C ALA A 20 5.83 17.45 -0.23
N LYS A 21 4.94 18.02 0.60
CA LYS A 21 3.95 19.03 0.18
C LYS A 21 4.62 20.34 -0.20
N GLU A 22 5.67 20.74 0.52
CA GLU A 22 6.42 21.96 0.20
C GLU A 22 7.15 21.85 -1.15
N ASP A 23 7.45 20.63 -1.60
CA ASP A 23 8.12 20.32 -2.87
C ASP A 23 7.16 19.96 -4.03
N CYS A 24 5.85 19.87 -3.79
CA CYS A 24 4.87 19.50 -4.82
C CYS A 24 4.43 20.71 -5.66
N ASP A 25 4.93 20.79 -6.90
CA ASP A 25 4.65 21.89 -7.83
C ASP A 25 3.20 21.94 -8.38
N ASN A 26 2.35 20.92 -8.16
CA ASN A 26 0.97 20.93 -8.67
C ASN A 26 -0.06 20.15 -7.81
N GLU A 27 -1.31 20.66 -7.76
CA GLU A 27 -2.44 20.13 -6.97
C GLU A 27 -2.80 18.66 -7.23
N ARG A 28 -2.52 18.15 -8.44
CA ARG A 28 -2.72 16.74 -8.81
C ARG A 28 -1.80 15.81 -8.04
N ASP A 29 -0.56 16.23 -7.81
CA ASP A 29 0.44 15.42 -7.10
C ASP A 29 0.17 15.43 -5.59
N TRP A 30 -0.38 16.52 -5.06
CA TRP A 30 -0.92 16.56 -3.71
C TRP A 30 -2.09 15.59 -3.49
N LYS A 31 -3.09 15.57 -4.39
CA LYS A 31 -4.24 14.64 -4.28
C LYS A 31 -3.81 13.16 -4.32
N LYS A 32 -2.72 12.88 -5.01
CA LYS A 32 -2.08 11.58 -5.12
C LYS A 32 -1.41 11.17 -3.79
N LEU A 33 -0.74 12.11 -3.12
CA LEU A 33 -0.18 11.91 -1.78
C LEU A 33 -1.27 11.72 -0.72
N GLU A 34 -2.33 12.54 -0.71
CA GLU A 34 -3.47 12.36 0.21
C GLU A 34 -4.07 10.95 0.11
N ARG A 35 -4.20 10.41 -1.10
CA ARG A 35 -4.66 9.03 -1.31
C ARG A 35 -3.70 7.98 -0.75
N MET A 36 -2.38 8.19 -0.82
CA MET A 36 -1.44 7.27 -0.15
C MET A 36 -1.65 7.25 1.36
N LEU A 37 -1.86 8.42 1.96
CA LEU A 37 -2.05 8.54 3.39
C LEU A 37 -3.33 7.81 3.83
N GLU A 38 -4.41 7.99 3.08
CA GLU A 38 -5.67 7.28 3.29
C GLU A 38 -5.51 5.77 3.14
N ASP A 39 -4.78 5.31 2.13
CA ASP A 39 -4.47 3.89 1.93
C ASP A 39 -3.50 3.32 2.98
N HIS A 40 -2.66 4.16 3.58
CA HIS A 40 -1.75 3.78 4.66
C HIS A 40 -2.52 3.47 5.95
N ILE A 41 -3.51 4.29 6.31
CA ILE A 41 -4.31 4.07 7.52
C ILE A 41 -5.49 3.10 7.31
N THR A 42 -5.80 2.76 6.06
CA THR A 42 -6.89 1.83 5.75
C THR A 42 -6.52 0.39 6.08
N LEU A 43 -7.33 -0.26 6.91
CA LEU A 43 -7.22 -1.70 7.19
C LEU A 43 -7.49 -2.53 5.93
N LEU A 44 -6.79 -3.67 5.79
CA LEU A 44 -6.96 -4.57 4.66
C LEU A 44 -8.35 -5.21 4.60
N TYR A 45 -9.00 -5.43 5.75
CA TYR A 45 -10.39 -5.90 5.88
C TYR A 45 -10.98 -5.48 7.25
N PRO A 46 -12.31 -5.48 7.45
CA PRO A 46 -12.96 -4.85 8.62
C PRO A 46 -12.50 -5.37 10.00
N ASP A 47 -12.18 -6.67 10.10
CA ASP A 47 -11.73 -7.33 11.34
C ASP A 47 -10.24 -7.70 11.29
N CYS A 48 -9.44 -6.92 10.56
CA CYS A 48 -8.00 -7.17 10.47
C CYS A 48 -7.35 -7.05 11.85
N LYS A 49 -6.45 -7.98 12.20
CA LYS A 49 -5.57 -7.80 13.36
C LYS A 49 -4.69 -6.57 13.10
N GLU A 50 -4.36 -5.85 14.17
CA GLU A 50 -3.49 -4.68 14.17
C GLU A 50 -2.22 -4.94 13.32
N GLY A 51 -1.85 -3.99 12.46
CA GLY A 51 -0.66 -4.04 11.59
C GLY A 51 -0.89 -4.41 10.11
N HIS A 52 -2.04 -4.98 9.75
CA HIS A 52 -2.35 -5.33 8.35
C HIS A 52 -3.05 -4.20 7.60
N MET A 53 -2.29 -3.15 7.31
CA MET A 53 -2.72 -2.01 6.50
C MET A 53 -2.69 -2.36 5.00
N LYS A 54 -3.59 -1.76 4.23
CA LYS A 54 -3.69 -1.95 2.78
C LYS A 54 -2.39 -1.61 2.06
N LEU A 55 -1.79 -0.45 2.37
CA LEU A 55 -0.54 -0.01 1.74
C LEU A 55 0.63 -0.94 2.12
N ARG A 56 0.82 -1.23 3.41
CA ARG A 56 1.91 -2.10 3.90
C ARG A 56 1.85 -3.49 3.27
N SER A 57 0.67 -4.12 3.32
CA SER A 57 0.47 -5.46 2.75
C SER A 57 0.74 -5.48 1.24
N THR A 58 0.33 -4.42 0.53
CA THR A 58 0.59 -4.29 -0.91
C THR A 58 2.08 -4.13 -1.21
N LEU A 59 2.78 -3.33 -0.42
CA LEU A 59 4.22 -3.10 -0.57
C LEU A 59 5.02 -4.39 -0.33
N GLU A 60 4.72 -5.11 0.75
CA GLU A 60 5.36 -6.40 1.07
C GLU A 60 5.18 -7.43 -0.05
N LEU A 61 3.99 -7.50 -0.66
CA LEU A 61 3.72 -8.39 -1.79
C LEU A 61 4.50 -8.00 -3.05
N LEU A 62 4.64 -6.70 -3.34
CA LEU A 62 5.43 -6.22 -4.46
C LEU A 62 6.93 -6.47 -4.25
N GLN A 63 7.44 -6.27 -3.04
CA GLN A 63 8.82 -6.59 -2.68
C GLN A 63 9.09 -8.10 -2.81
N TRP A 64 8.17 -8.94 -2.34
CA TRP A 64 8.26 -10.39 -2.51
C TRP A 64 8.28 -10.79 -3.98
N LYS A 65 7.39 -10.20 -4.80
CA LYS A 65 7.34 -10.43 -6.25
C LYS A 65 8.68 -10.10 -6.91
N ALA A 66 9.23 -8.92 -6.62
CA ALA A 66 10.49 -8.45 -7.19
C ALA A 66 11.67 -9.34 -6.77
N SER A 67 11.75 -9.68 -5.48
CA SER A 67 12.82 -10.51 -4.91
C SER A 67 12.85 -11.93 -5.49
N ASN A 68 11.69 -12.44 -5.90
CA ASN A 68 11.56 -13.79 -6.46
C ASN A 68 11.47 -13.82 -7.99
N GLY A 69 11.57 -12.68 -8.67
CA GLY A 69 11.45 -12.61 -10.14
C GLY A 69 10.10 -13.10 -10.67
N VAL A 70 9.03 -12.98 -9.87
CA VAL A 70 7.71 -13.51 -10.24
C VAL A 70 7.11 -12.64 -11.35
N SER A 71 6.68 -13.28 -12.44
CA SER A 71 6.01 -12.58 -13.54
C SER A 71 4.67 -11.94 -13.10
N ASP A 72 4.27 -10.86 -13.76
CA ASP A 72 3.00 -10.18 -13.47
C ASP A 72 1.79 -11.11 -13.62
N LYS A 73 1.84 -12.04 -14.58
CA LYS A 73 0.78 -13.04 -14.78
C LYS A 73 0.59 -13.92 -13.55
N VAL A 74 1.67 -14.56 -13.08
CA VAL A 74 1.64 -15.45 -11.91
C VAL A 74 1.28 -14.68 -10.64
N PHE A 75 1.79 -13.45 -10.51
CA PHE A 75 1.45 -12.59 -9.38
C PHE A 75 -0.04 -12.22 -9.35
N ASN A 76 -0.64 -11.89 -10.50
CA ASN A 76 -2.07 -11.59 -10.58
C ASN A 76 -2.92 -12.83 -10.22
N GLU A 77 -2.53 -14.02 -10.68
CA GLU A 77 -3.20 -15.29 -10.30
C GLU A 77 -3.12 -15.52 -8.78
N LEU A 78 -1.95 -15.28 -8.16
CA LEU A 78 -1.76 -15.36 -6.72
C LEU A 78 -2.63 -14.35 -5.96
N LEU A 79 -2.65 -13.08 -6.38
CA LEU A 79 -3.48 -12.04 -5.76
C LEU A 79 -4.95 -12.42 -5.78
N MET A 80 -5.45 -12.94 -6.90
CA MET A 80 -6.82 -13.42 -7.01
C MET A 80 -7.12 -14.58 -6.06
N LEU A 81 -6.17 -15.48 -5.83
CA LEU A 81 -6.34 -16.58 -4.86
C LEU A 81 -6.39 -16.06 -3.44
N ILE A 82 -5.43 -15.21 -3.04
CA ILE A 82 -5.39 -14.62 -1.69
C ILE A 82 -6.67 -13.83 -1.43
N LYS A 83 -7.12 -13.01 -2.40
CA LYS A 83 -8.33 -12.21 -2.29
C LYS A 83 -9.61 -13.03 -2.06
N LYS A 84 -9.67 -14.26 -2.60
CA LYS A 84 -10.77 -15.22 -2.36
C LYS A 84 -10.70 -15.91 -0.99
N LEU A 85 -9.50 -16.02 -0.41
CA LEU A 85 -9.29 -16.62 0.92
C LEU A 85 -9.55 -15.61 2.05
N LEU A 86 -9.36 -14.32 1.77
CA LEU A 86 -9.67 -13.25 2.70
C LEU A 86 -11.18 -13.01 2.82
N SER A 87 -11.59 -12.38 3.92
CA SER A 87 -12.97 -12.00 4.18
C SER A 87 -13.55 -11.13 3.05
N GLU A 88 -14.86 -11.24 2.85
CA GLU A 88 -15.58 -10.40 1.89
C GLU A 88 -15.40 -8.90 2.21
N GLY A 89 -15.20 -8.08 1.18
CA GLY A 89 -14.94 -6.65 1.34
C GLY A 89 -13.48 -6.26 1.56
N ASN A 90 -12.54 -7.21 1.48
CA ASN A 90 -11.11 -6.89 1.59
C ASN A 90 -10.61 -5.94 0.48
N LYS A 91 -9.59 -5.15 0.83
CA LYS A 91 -9.01 -4.08 0.02
C LYS A 91 -7.73 -4.47 -0.72
N LEU A 92 -7.41 -5.76 -0.76
CA LEU A 92 -6.22 -6.27 -1.46
C LEU A 92 -6.33 -5.98 -2.97
N PRO A 93 -5.26 -5.50 -3.64
CA PRO A 93 -5.25 -5.38 -5.10
C PRO A 93 -5.48 -6.72 -5.78
N ALA A 94 -6.16 -6.70 -6.93
CA ALA A 94 -6.35 -7.87 -7.78
C ALA A 94 -5.27 -8.00 -8.87
N THR A 95 -4.55 -6.92 -9.15
CA THR A 95 -3.54 -6.87 -10.22
C THR A 95 -2.27 -6.16 -9.79
N THR A 96 -1.17 -6.46 -10.49
CA THR A 96 0.11 -5.76 -10.36
C THR A 96 -0.04 -4.26 -10.62
N TYR A 97 -0.93 -3.86 -11.54
CA TYR A 97 -1.19 -2.46 -11.85
C TYR A 97 -1.84 -1.74 -10.67
N GLU A 98 -2.92 -2.29 -10.12
CA GLU A 98 -3.57 -1.76 -8.91
C GLU A 98 -2.59 -1.68 -7.74
N ALA A 99 -1.75 -2.71 -7.56
CA ALA A 99 -0.72 -2.71 -6.53
C ALA A 99 0.30 -1.57 -6.71
N LYS A 100 0.74 -1.32 -7.96
CA LYS A 100 1.67 -0.25 -8.29
C LYS A 100 1.05 1.14 -8.08
N GLU A 101 -0.24 1.31 -8.38
CA GLU A 101 -0.96 2.58 -8.12
C GLU A 101 -0.96 2.97 -6.64
N PHE A 102 -1.00 1.98 -5.74
CA PHE A 102 -0.93 2.24 -4.29
C PHE A 102 0.47 2.67 -3.84
N VAL A 103 1.52 2.14 -4.46
CA VAL A 103 2.91 2.36 -4.01
C VAL A 103 3.57 3.55 -4.69
N CYS A 104 3.12 3.94 -5.89
CA CYS A 104 3.72 5.04 -6.64
C CYS A 104 2.65 5.97 -7.25
N PRO A 105 2.07 6.89 -6.48
CA PRO A 105 1.05 7.82 -6.99
C PRO A 105 1.62 8.76 -8.05
N LEU A 106 2.91 9.08 -7.95
CA LEU A 106 3.58 10.02 -8.83
C LEU A 106 3.86 9.41 -10.22
N GLY A 107 3.64 8.10 -10.41
CA GLY A 107 3.84 7.46 -11.71
C GLY A 107 5.30 7.51 -12.17
N LEU A 108 6.25 7.53 -11.23
CA LEU A 108 7.68 7.43 -11.54
C LEU A 108 7.91 6.03 -12.12
N GLU A 109 8.08 5.96 -13.45
CA GLU A 109 8.55 4.76 -14.13
C GLU A 109 9.95 4.40 -13.61
N VAL A 110 10.13 3.13 -13.27
CA VAL A 110 11.43 2.53 -12.94
C VAL A 110 12.02 1.90 -14.19
#